data_AF-A0AA42ZE46-F1
#
_entry.id   AF-A0AA42ZE46-F1
#
_cell.length_a   1.000
_cell.length_b   1.000
_cell.length_c   1.000
_cell.angle_alpha   90.00
_cell.angle_beta   90.00
_cell.angle_gamma   90.00
#
_symmetry.space_group_name_H-M   'P 1'
#
loop_
_entity.id
_entity.type
_entity.pdbx_description
1 polymer ?
#
loop_
_entity_poly.entity_id
_entity_poly.type
_entity_poly.pdbx_seq_one_letter_code
_entity_poly.pdbx_strand_id
1 'polypeptide(L)'
;MLLRISLKSLSFYLSFIFLLPAIGLAQGADESIPSDEGSRQHVPAHIFTKDTTYIHKLITMASGLRYHHTDSVALLAQKTLQLSTELAYTKGEINARILLGAYYSDKGNSDSAFAQLRKARELAQEIGHKNLEAKTINDMANEYGFNGQYAHSLKTYLEGIEIAKAAENKPMLSVLYENVANVYA
;
A
#
# COMPACT_ATOMS: atom_id res chain seq x y z
N MET A 1 -39.48 -62.23 -13.61
CA MET A 1 -39.50 -62.95 -12.32
C MET A 1 -39.38 -61.91 -11.20
N LEU A 2 -40.52 -61.61 -10.55
CA LEU A 2 -40.75 -60.94 -9.24
C LEU A 2 -40.07 -59.56 -9.05
N LEU A 3 -40.71 -58.39 -9.22
CA LEU A 3 -41.93 -57.82 -8.61
C LEU A 3 -41.94 -57.85 -7.07
N ARG A 4 -41.61 -56.71 -6.44
CA ARG A 4 -42.31 -56.22 -5.24
C ARG A 4 -42.28 -54.69 -5.18
N ILE A 5 -43.47 -54.15 -5.40
CA ILE A 5 -43.91 -52.77 -5.28
C ILE A 5 -44.56 -52.62 -3.90
N SER A 6 -44.37 -51.47 -3.24
CA SER A 6 -45.21 -50.92 -2.16
C SER A 6 -44.76 -49.47 -1.95
N LEU A 7 -45.33 -48.40 -2.49
CA LEU A 7 -46.72 -47.99 -2.77
C LEU A 7 -47.47 -47.54 -1.50
N LYS A 8 -47.50 -46.22 -1.32
CA LYS A 8 -48.55 -45.34 -0.75
C LYS A 8 -47.87 -44.08 -0.20
N SER A 9 -48.28 -42.84 -0.44
CA SER A 9 -49.35 -42.22 -1.26
C SER A 9 -49.17 -40.71 -1.00
N LEU A 10 -48.95 -39.90 -2.03
CA LEU A 10 -49.98 -39.12 -2.72
C LEU A 10 -50.49 -37.91 -1.91
N SER A 11 -50.11 -36.73 -2.41
CA SER A 11 -50.82 -35.43 -2.50
C SER A 11 -52.00 -35.14 -1.57
N PHE A 12 -52.09 -33.92 -1.02
CA PHE A 12 -52.96 -32.84 -1.55
C PHE A 12 -52.95 -31.58 -0.65
N TYR A 13 -53.31 -30.47 -1.29
CA TYR A 13 -53.58 -29.12 -0.81
C TYR A 13 -54.48 -29.02 0.44
N LEU A 14 -54.44 -27.89 1.18
CA LEU A 14 -55.44 -26.80 1.14
C LEU A 14 -55.44 -25.97 2.46
N SER A 15 -55.59 -24.66 2.27
CA SER A 15 -55.78 -23.56 3.23
C SER A 15 -56.80 -23.77 4.35
N PHE A 16 -56.63 -23.04 5.48
CA PHE A 16 -57.77 -22.49 6.22
C PHE A 16 -57.50 -21.09 6.78
N ILE A 17 -58.50 -20.23 6.58
CA ILE A 17 -58.64 -18.79 6.87
C ILE A 17 -59.38 -18.62 8.21
N PHE A 18 -59.24 -17.44 8.83
CA PHE A 18 -60.10 -16.68 9.77
C PHE A 18 -59.35 -16.29 11.05
N LEU A 19 -59.25 -15.00 11.42
CA LEU A 19 -60.38 -14.13 11.78
C LEU A 19 -60.09 -12.62 11.51
N LEU A 20 -61.09 -11.89 11.02
CA LEU A 20 -61.12 -10.42 10.81
C LEU A 20 -61.48 -9.65 12.12
N PRO A 21 -61.87 -8.35 12.12
CA PRO A 21 -61.11 -7.25 12.71
C PRO A 21 -61.84 -6.62 13.92
N ALA A 22 -61.19 -5.70 14.64
CA ALA A 22 -61.91 -4.80 15.55
C ALA A 22 -61.59 -3.35 15.17
N ILE A 23 -62.47 -2.75 14.38
CA ILE A 23 -62.56 -1.30 14.21
C ILE A 23 -63.42 -0.80 15.37
N GLY A 24 -62.83 0.02 16.24
CA GLY A 24 -63.53 0.84 17.22
C GLY A 24 -63.03 2.27 17.10
N LEU A 25 -63.84 3.16 16.52
CA LEU A 25 -63.61 4.60 16.54
C LEU A 25 -64.05 5.16 17.89
N ALA A 26 -63.15 5.83 18.61
CA ALA A 26 -63.51 6.81 19.64
C ALA A 26 -62.38 7.84 19.82
N GLN A 27 -62.70 9.04 19.33
CA GLN A 27 -62.19 10.40 19.59
C GLN A 27 -61.07 10.63 20.64
N GLY A 28 -60.09 11.43 20.21
CA GLY A 28 -59.56 12.56 20.98
C GLY A 28 -58.38 12.30 21.91
N ALA A 29 -57.17 12.63 21.46
CA ALA A 29 -56.18 13.42 22.20
C ALA A 29 -54.92 13.60 21.34
N ASP A 30 -54.45 14.83 21.34
CA ASP A 30 -53.20 15.35 20.81
C ASP A 30 -51.98 14.66 21.44
N GLU A 31 -51.07 14.16 20.60
CA GLU A 31 -49.65 14.04 20.93
C GLU A 31 -48.86 14.01 19.61
N SER A 32 -48.69 15.20 19.03
CA SER A 32 -47.68 15.42 18.00
C SER A 32 -46.28 15.27 18.62
N ILE A 33 -45.62 14.13 18.37
CA ILE A 33 -44.20 13.94 18.68
C ILE A 33 -43.42 14.88 17.75
N PRO A 34 -42.66 15.88 18.26
CA PRO A 34 -41.82 16.70 17.42
C PRO A 34 -40.73 15.82 16.81
N SER A 35 -40.55 15.85 15.49
CA SER A 35 -39.37 15.25 14.87
C SER A 35 -38.13 16.02 15.35
N ASP A 36 -37.40 15.43 16.29
CA ASP A 36 -36.05 15.85 16.65
C ASP A 36 -35.14 15.62 15.43
N GLU A 37 -35.15 16.58 14.50
CA GLU A 37 -34.12 16.74 13.47
C GLU A 37 -32.83 17.35 14.05
N GLY A 38 -32.71 17.42 15.38
CA GLY A 38 -31.65 18.10 16.11
C GLY A 38 -30.57 17.21 16.72
N SER A 39 -30.36 15.97 16.25
CA SER A 39 -29.28 15.15 16.81
C SER A 39 -28.77 14.02 15.91
N ARG A 40 -28.84 14.18 14.58
CA ARG A 40 -27.82 13.53 13.73
C ARG A 40 -26.52 14.28 13.94
N GLN A 41 -25.81 13.96 15.03
CA GLN A 41 -24.37 14.15 15.05
C GLN A 41 -23.87 13.57 13.74
N HIS A 42 -23.41 14.46 12.87
CA HIS A 42 -22.58 14.11 11.75
C HIS A 42 -21.36 13.49 12.39
N VAL A 43 -21.41 12.18 12.65
CA VAL A 43 -20.22 11.39 12.93
C VAL A 43 -19.41 11.61 11.66
N PRO A 44 -18.33 12.41 11.69
CA PRO A 44 -17.58 12.64 10.49
C PRO A 44 -17.10 11.25 10.09
N ALA A 45 -17.56 10.77 8.93
CA ALA A 45 -16.88 9.68 8.25
C ALA A 45 -15.42 10.06 8.33
N HIS A 46 -14.59 9.26 9.01
CA HIS A 46 -13.16 9.54 9.17
C HIS A 46 -12.67 10.04 7.82
N ILE A 47 -12.42 11.35 7.71
CA ILE A 47 -11.99 11.93 6.45
C ILE A 47 -10.60 11.36 6.33
N PHE A 48 -10.47 10.29 5.57
CA PHE A 48 -9.18 9.70 5.26
C PHE A 48 -8.54 10.70 4.31
N THR A 49 -7.95 11.75 4.89
CA THR A 49 -7.22 12.76 4.15
C THR A 49 -6.08 12.01 3.48
N LYS A 50 -6.11 11.96 2.15
CA LYS A 50 -5.01 11.46 1.33
C LYS A 50 -3.90 12.49 1.38
N ASP A 51 -3.30 12.63 2.56
CA ASP A 51 -2.25 13.58 2.87
C ASP A 51 -0.89 12.87 2.93
N THR A 52 0.16 13.60 3.31
CA THR A 52 1.52 13.05 3.42
C THR A 52 1.63 11.94 4.47
N THR A 53 0.77 11.90 5.50
CA THR A 53 0.72 10.83 6.50
C THR A 53 0.21 9.55 5.88
N TYR A 54 -0.82 9.64 5.04
CA TYR A 54 -1.30 8.49 4.30
C TYR A 54 -0.22 7.93 3.37
N ILE A 55 0.48 8.81 2.64
CA ILE A 55 1.60 8.43 1.77
C ILE A 55 2.69 7.72 2.58
N HIS A 56 3.06 8.23 3.76
CA HIS A 56 4.03 7.58 4.62
C HIS A 56 3.61 6.17 5.04
N LYS A 57 2.33 5.97 5.39
CA LYS A 57 1.80 4.63 5.70
C LYS A 57 1.92 3.67 4.52
N LEU A 58 1.63 4.12 3.29
CA LEU A 58 1.79 3.30 2.09
C LEU A 58 3.25 2.89 1.86
N ILE A 59 4.20 3.81 2.06
CA ILE A 59 5.63 3.54 1.93
C ILE A 59 6.09 2.49 2.95
N THR A 60 5.69 2.64 4.21
CA THR A 60 6.07 1.69 5.28
C THR A 60 5.48 0.31 5.02
N MET A 61 4.21 0.24 4.59
CA MET A 61 3.56 -1.01 4.22
C MET A 61 4.26 -1.69 3.04
N ALA A 62 4.55 -0.94 1.97
CA ALA A 62 5.25 -1.47 0.80
C ALA A 62 6.64 -1.99 1.16
N SER A 63 7.38 -1.26 2.00
CA SER A 63 8.72 -1.66 2.45
C SER A 63 8.70 -2.98 3.24
N GLY A 64 7.69 -3.18 4.10
CA GLY A 64 7.52 -4.42 4.86
C GLY A 64 7.10 -5.62 4.00
N LEU A 65 6.46 -5.39 2.85
CA LEU A 65 5.99 -6.45 1.96
C LEU A 65 7.03 -6.91 0.93
N ARG A 66 8.14 -6.17 0.76
CA ARG A 66 9.13 -6.40 -0.31
C ARG A 66 9.61 -7.85 -0.41
N TYR A 67 9.85 -8.52 0.70
CA TYR A 67 10.41 -9.88 0.72
C TYR A 67 9.36 -11.00 0.78
N HIS A 68 8.06 -10.66 0.83
CA HIS A 68 6.98 -11.64 1.04
C HIS A 68 5.85 -11.53 0.01
N HIS A 69 5.57 -10.34 -0.51
CA HIS A 69 4.44 -10.07 -1.42
C HIS A 69 4.79 -8.99 -2.46
N THR A 70 5.65 -9.34 -3.42
CA THR A 70 6.20 -8.42 -4.42
C THR A 70 5.15 -7.71 -5.28
N ASP A 71 4.05 -8.37 -5.63
CA ASP A 71 2.99 -7.74 -6.45
C ASP A 71 2.23 -6.65 -5.67
N SER A 72 2.11 -6.79 -4.35
CA SER A 72 1.55 -5.75 -3.48
C SER A 72 2.48 -4.52 -3.40
N VAL A 73 3.79 -4.71 -3.51
CA VAL A 73 4.75 -3.60 -3.51
C VAL A 73 4.56 -2.71 -4.73
N ALA A 74 4.42 -3.28 -5.93
CA ALA A 74 4.18 -2.50 -7.14
C ALA A 74 2.90 -1.67 -7.04
N LEU A 75 1.80 -2.28 -6.57
CA LEU A 75 0.52 -1.58 -6.41
C LEU A 75 0.63 -0.40 -5.43
N LEU A 76 1.23 -0.64 -4.27
CA LEU A 76 1.40 0.39 -3.24
C LEU A 76 2.36 1.49 -3.69
N ALA A 77 3.45 1.13 -4.37
CA ALA A 77 4.42 2.09 -4.89
C ALA A 77 3.81 2.96 -6.00
N GLN A 78 3.05 2.37 -6.93
CA GLN A 78 2.36 3.13 -7.98
C GLN A 78 1.34 4.11 -7.39
N LYS A 79 0.56 3.66 -6.39
CA LYS A 79 -0.38 4.52 -5.67
C LYS A 79 0.33 5.64 -4.90
N THR A 80 1.46 5.32 -4.27
CA THR A 80 2.30 6.30 -3.56
C THR A 80 2.83 7.35 -4.53
N LEU A 81 3.29 6.93 -5.72
CA LEU A 81 3.79 7.83 -6.76
C LEU A 81 2.69 8.79 -7.21
N GLN A 82 1.52 8.25 -7.58
CA GLN A 82 0.38 9.06 -8.02
C GLN A 82 0.01 10.13 -6.98
N LEU A 83 -0.23 9.71 -5.73
CA LEU A 83 -0.64 10.64 -4.67
C LEU A 83 0.45 11.66 -4.35
N SER A 84 1.72 11.25 -4.39
CA SER A 84 2.83 12.16 -4.16
C SER A 84 2.92 13.23 -5.25
N THR A 85 2.68 12.87 -6.51
CA THR A 85 2.63 13.83 -7.62
C THR A 85 1.43 14.77 -7.48
N GLU A 86 0.24 14.25 -7.16
CA GLU A 86 -0.98 15.06 -6.96
C GLU A 86 -0.82 16.09 -5.83
N LEU A 87 -0.06 15.75 -4.78
CA LEU A 87 0.19 16.63 -3.62
C LEU A 87 1.49 17.43 -3.73
N ALA A 88 2.22 17.35 -4.84
CA ALA A 88 3.56 17.92 -4.99
C ALA A 88 4.53 17.52 -3.84
N TYR A 89 4.41 16.29 -3.34
CA TYR A 89 5.21 15.77 -2.24
C TYR A 89 6.43 14.99 -2.76
N THR A 90 7.49 15.70 -3.12
CA THR A 90 8.70 15.13 -3.76
C THR A 90 9.35 14.00 -2.96
N LYS A 91 9.37 14.06 -1.62
CA LYS A 91 9.92 12.96 -0.80
C LYS A 91 9.12 11.66 -0.95
N GLY A 92 7.80 11.76 -1.11
CA GLY A 92 6.93 10.61 -1.38
C GLY A 92 7.20 10.02 -2.75
N GLU A 93 7.40 10.87 -3.77
CA GLU A 93 7.75 10.45 -5.12
C GLU A 93 9.09 9.71 -5.14
N ILE A 94 10.12 10.24 -4.48
CA ILE A 94 11.43 9.58 -4.37
C ILE A 94 11.29 8.19 -3.76
N ASN A 95 10.57 8.05 -2.64
CA ASN A 95 10.38 6.76 -2.00
C ASN A 95 9.59 5.78 -2.87
N ALA A 96 8.55 6.25 -3.55
CA ALA A 96 7.78 5.43 -4.47
C ALA A 96 8.66 4.89 -5.61
N ARG A 97 9.52 5.73 -6.17
CA ARG A 97 10.47 5.34 -7.22
C ARG A 97 11.52 4.35 -6.71
N ILE A 98 12.02 4.52 -5.49
CA ILE A 98 12.90 3.52 -4.87
C ILE A 98 12.19 2.16 -4.75
N LEU A 99 10.93 2.15 -4.29
CA LEU A 99 10.13 0.93 -4.18
C LEU A 99 9.84 0.27 -5.54
N LEU A 100 9.57 1.06 -6.59
CA LEU A 100 9.43 0.54 -7.94
C LEU A 100 10.76 0.01 -8.48
N GLY A 101 11.87 0.69 -8.19
CA GLY A 101 13.22 0.24 -8.56
C GLY A 101 13.53 -1.14 -7.97
N ALA A 102 13.28 -1.28 -6.67
CA ALA A 102 13.34 -2.55 -5.95
C ALA A 102 12.44 -3.62 -6.59
N TYR A 103 11.17 -3.31 -6.87
CA TYR A 103 10.25 -4.23 -7.50
C TYR A 103 10.75 -4.74 -8.86
N TYR A 104 11.26 -3.86 -9.71
CA TYR A 104 11.79 -4.26 -11.02
C TYR A 104 13.07 -5.08 -10.90
N SER A 105 13.94 -4.75 -9.94
CA SER A 105 15.13 -5.54 -9.59
C SER A 105 14.75 -6.97 -9.22
N ASP A 106 13.78 -7.13 -8.31
CA ASP A 106 13.28 -8.44 -7.85
C ASP A 106 12.62 -9.25 -8.99
N LYS A 107 12.13 -8.58 -10.04
CA LYS A 107 11.60 -9.21 -11.26
C LYS A 107 12.68 -9.46 -12.34
N GLY A 108 13.94 -9.11 -12.09
CA GLY A 108 15.05 -9.25 -13.03
C GLY A 108 15.05 -8.23 -14.17
N ASN A 109 14.26 -7.16 -14.06
CA ASN A 109 14.20 -6.09 -15.05
C ASN A 109 15.12 -4.93 -14.64
N SER A 110 16.42 -5.12 -14.88
CA SER A 110 17.46 -4.18 -14.46
C SER A 110 17.29 -2.77 -15.07
N ASP A 111 16.95 -2.69 -16.35
CA ASP A 111 16.79 -1.40 -17.04
C ASP A 111 15.71 -0.54 -16.40
N SER A 112 14.58 -1.17 -16.05
CA SER A 112 13.48 -0.49 -15.37
C SER A 112 13.84 -0.14 -13.93
N ALA A 113 14.59 -1.00 -13.24
CA ALA A 113 15.09 -0.73 -11.89
C ALA A 113 15.96 0.54 -11.89
N PHE A 114 16.97 0.58 -12.75
CA PHE A 114 17.83 1.74 -12.87
C PHE A 114 17.10 3.00 -13.36
N ALA A 115 16.11 2.88 -14.24
CA ALA A 115 15.32 4.02 -14.66
C ALA A 115 14.59 4.70 -13.48
N GLN A 116 13.96 3.89 -12.61
CA GLN A 116 13.28 4.42 -11.42
C GLN A 116 14.28 4.99 -10.40
N LEU A 117 15.39 4.28 -10.16
CA LEU A 117 16.41 4.72 -9.20
C LEU A 117 17.14 5.98 -9.66
N ARG A 118 17.46 6.14 -10.94
CA ARG A 118 18.03 7.39 -11.48
C ARG A 118 17.09 8.56 -11.23
N LYS A 119 15.79 8.38 -11.50
CA LYS A 119 14.83 9.46 -11.27
C LYS A 119 14.66 9.80 -9.79
N ALA A 120 14.69 8.80 -8.91
CA ALA A 120 14.70 9.00 -7.47
C ALA A 120 15.93 9.80 -7.01
N ARG A 121 17.11 9.48 -7.56
CA ARG A 121 18.38 10.16 -7.26
C ARG A 121 18.35 11.62 -7.71
N GLU A 122 17.94 11.88 -8.96
CA GLU A 122 17.80 13.24 -9.51
C GLU A 122 16.93 14.11 -8.60
N LEU A 123 15.75 13.62 -8.23
CA LEU A 123 14.83 14.35 -7.35
C LEU A 123 15.42 14.56 -5.96
N ALA A 124 16.08 13.55 -5.39
CA ALA A 124 16.73 13.69 -4.09
C ALA A 124 17.85 14.74 -4.11
N GLN A 125 18.60 14.84 -5.21
CA GLN A 125 19.61 15.88 -5.43
C GLN A 125 18.97 17.26 -5.59
N GLU A 126 17.91 17.37 -6.37
CA GLU A 126 17.16 18.61 -6.60
C GLU A 126 16.67 19.24 -5.30
N ILE A 127 16.13 18.43 -4.37
CA ILE A 127 15.66 18.91 -3.06
C ILE A 127 16.73 18.86 -1.95
N GLY A 128 17.97 18.51 -2.28
CA GLY A 128 19.09 18.41 -1.32
C GLY A 128 18.91 17.33 -0.23
N HIS A 129 18.09 16.31 -0.44
CA HIS A 129 17.73 15.32 0.58
C HIS A 129 18.70 14.13 0.64
N LYS A 130 19.86 14.36 1.26
CA LYS A 130 21.00 13.41 1.31
C LYS A 130 20.66 12.01 1.83
N ASN A 131 19.74 11.87 2.79
CA ASN A 131 19.31 10.57 3.28
C ASN A 131 18.60 9.71 2.22
N LEU A 132 17.81 10.35 1.34
CA LEU A 132 17.13 9.64 0.27
C LEU A 132 18.06 9.40 -0.92
N GLU A 133 19.00 10.32 -1.15
CA GLU A 133 20.09 10.13 -2.11
C GLU A 133 20.91 8.89 -1.74
N ALA A 134 21.41 8.79 -0.50
CA ALA A 134 22.17 7.62 -0.03
C ALA A 134 21.39 6.31 -0.13
N LYS A 135 20.10 6.31 0.25
CA LYS A 135 19.23 5.12 0.10
C LYS A 135 19.10 4.69 -1.36
N THR A 136 18.94 5.65 -2.27
CA THR A 136 18.82 5.37 -3.70
C THR A 136 20.13 4.81 -4.26
N ILE A 137 21.27 5.38 -3.85
CA ILE A 137 22.61 4.91 -4.24
C ILE A 137 22.85 3.48 -3.77
N ASN A 138 22.47 3.15 -2.53
CA ASN A 138 22.53 1.79 -2.03
C ASN A 138 21.78 0.80 -2.92
N ASP A 139 20.55 1.13 -3.32
CA ASP A 139 19.75 0.27 -4.20
C ASP A 139 20.31 0.19 -5.63
N MET A 140 20.94 1.26 -6.15
CA MET A 140 21.66 1.21 -7.42
C MET A 140 22.92 0.33 -7.35
N ALA A 141 23.65 0.39 -6.24
CA ALA A 141 24.83 -0.46 -6.03
C ALA A 141 24.45 -1.93 -5.89
N ASN A 142 23.36 -2.23 -5.17
CA ASN A 142 22.77 -3.56 -5.12
C ASN A 142 22.46 -4.05 -6.54
N GLU A 143 21.77 -3.22 -7.33
CA GLU A 143 21.42 -3.55 -8.72
C GLU A 143 22.66 -3.87 -9.58
N TYR A 144 23.72 -3.06 -9.48
CA TYR A 144 24.99 -3.41 -10.17
C TYR A 144 25.53 -4.76 -9.73
N GLY A 145 25.46 -5.09 -8.43
CA GLY A 145 25.88 -6.38 -7.89
C GLY A 145 25.04 -7.54 -8.42
N PHE A 146 23.71 -7.39 -8.45
CA PHE A 146 22.78 -8.38 -9.03
C PHE A 146 23.10 -8.68 -10.50
N ASN A 147 23.59 -7.70 -11.25
CA ASN A 147 24.01 -7.86 -12.65
C ASN A 147 25.48 -8.30 -12.81
N GLY A 148 26.17 -8.70 -11.74
CA GLY A 148 27.57 -9.13 -11.77
C GLY A 148 28.58 -8.01 -12.01
N GLN A 149 28.15 -6.75 -11.98
CA GLN A 149 29.01 -5.58 -12.19
C GLN A 149 29.65 -5.12 -10.87
N TYR A 150 30.40 -6.01 -10.23
CA TYR A 150 30.91 -5.81 -8.86
C TYR A 150 31.80 -4.55 -8.71
N ALA A 151 32.62 -4.23 -9.71
CA ALA A 151 33.44 -3.01 -9.67
C ALA A 151 32.57 -1.73 -9.67
N HIS A 152 31.49 -1.71 -10.45
CA HIS A 152 30.53 -0.60 -10.46
C HIS A 152 29.74 -0.54 -9.16
N SER A 153 29.32 -1.70 -8.65
CA SER A 153 28.64 -1.84 -7.35
C SER A 153 29.48 -1.23 -6.22
N LEU A 154 30.75 -1.67 -6.09
CA LEU A 154 31.68 -1.17 -5.08
C LEU A 154 31.88 0.35 -5.17
N LYS A 155 32.16 0.86 -6.38
CA LYS A 155 32.31 2.30 -6.59
C LYS A 155 31.06 3.07 -6.16
N THR A 156 29.88 2.52 -6.44
CA THR A 156 28.59 3.14 -6.11
C THR A 156 28.32 3.09 -4.60
N TYR A 157 28.65 2.00 -3.90
CA TYR A 157 28.57 1.98 -2.44
C TYR A 157 29.50 3.00 -1.78
N LEU A 158 30.73 3.14 -2.26
CA LEU A 158 31.68 4.11 -1.74
C LEU A 158 31.18 5.55 -1.92
N GLU A 159 30.54 5.86 -3.05
CA GLU A 159 29.82 7.13 -3.25
C GLU A 159 28.71 7.31 -2.20
N GLY A 160 27.90 6.27 -1.97
CA GLY A 160 26.84 6.28 -0.97
C GLY A 160 27.34 6.55 0.45
N ILE A 161 28.53 6.03 0.80
CA ILE A 161 29.16 6.22 2.11
C ILE A 161 29.50 7.70 2.32
N GLU A 162 30.06 8.37 1.33
CA GLU A 162 30.39 9.81 1.44
C GLU A 162 29.12 10.66 1.58
N ILE A 163 28.05 10.32 0.87
CA ILE A 163 26.75 10.99 1.00
C ILE A 163 26.14 10.75 2.40
N ALA A 164 26.19 9.51 2.90
CA ALA A 164 25.66 9.17 4.21
C ALA A 164 26.48 9.80 5.36
N LYS A 165 27.81 9.95 5.21
CA LYS A 165 28.66 10.72 6.13
C LYS A 165 28.24 12.19 6.16
N ALA A 166 28.07 12.81 5.00
CA ALA A 166 27.64 14.21 4.90
C ALA A 166 26.23 14.43 5.48
N ALA A 167 25.38 13.41 5.49
CA ALA A 167 24.06 13.43 6.10
C ALA A 167 24.04 13.03 7.60
N GLU A 168 25.19 12.69 8.17
CA GLU A 168 25.34 12.12 9.52
C GLU A 168 24.46 10.87 9.77
N ASN A 169 24.15 10.11 8.72
CA ASN A 169 23.23 8.98 8.75
C ASN A 169 23.94 7.68 9.15
N LYS A 170 24.16 7.51 10.46
CA LYS A 170 24.80 6.31 11.01
C LYS A 170 24.12 4.99 10.64
N PRO A 171 22.77 4.87 10.66
CA PRO A 171 22.10 3.65 10.21
C PRO A 171 22.42 3.29 8.75
N MET A 172 22.38 4.26 7.84
CA MET A 172 22.70 4.03 6.43
C MET A 172 24.18 3.69 6.22
N LEU A 173 25.09 4.30 6.98
CA LEU A 173 26.50 3.93 6.95
C LEU A 173 26.72 2.46 7.31
N SER A 174 26.03 1.96 8.34
CA SER A 174 26.10 0.55 8.72
C SER A 174 25.69 -0.36 7.54
N VAL A 175 24.56 -0.06 6.90
CA VAL A 175 24.05 -0.83 5.74
C VAL A 175 25.06 -0.80 4.59
N LEU A 176 25.62 0.37 4.27
CA LEU A 176 26.57 0.51 3.17
C LEU A 176 27.88 -0.24 3.43
N TYR A 177 28.42 -0.18 4.65
CA TYR A 177 29.64 -0.92 5.01
C TYR A 177 29.43 -2.43 4.96
N GLU A 178 28.28 -2.91 5.44
CA GLU A 178 27.91 -4.33 5.32
C GLU A 178 27.84 -4.77 3.85
N ASN A 179 27.20 -3.97 3.00
CA ASN A 179 27.09 -4.28 1.58
C ASN A 179 28.45 -4.24 0.86
N VAL A 180 29.35 -3.32 1.22
CA VAL A 180 30.73 -3.33 0.72
C VAL A 180 31.44 -4.62 1.12
N ALA A 181 31.30 -5.06 2.38
CA ALA A 181 31.89 -6.32 2.83
C ALA A 181 31.34 -7.51 2.02
N ASN A 182 30.03 -7.53 1.74
CA ASN A 182 29.39 -8.57 0.93
C ASN A 182 29.91 -8.63 -0.52
N VAL A 183 30.36 -7.52 -1.10
CA VAL A 183 30.97 -7.51 -2.44
C VAL A 183 32.32 -8.24 -2.47
N TYR A 184 33.03 -8.31 -1.34
CA TYR A 184 34.34 -8.96 -1.24
C TYR A 184 34.30 -10.41 -0.72
N ALA A 185 33.14 -10.89 -0.25
CA ALA A 185 32.94 -12.25 0.27
C ALA A 185 32.82 -13.28 -0.85
#